data_AF-A0A316ETB6-F1
#
_entry.id   AF-A0A316ETB6-F1
#
_cell.length_a   1.000
_cell.length_b   1.000
_cell.length_c   1.000
_cell.angle_alpha   90.00
_cell.angle_beta   90.00
_cell.angle_gamma   90.00
#
_symmetry.space_group_name_H-M   'P 1'
#
loop_
_entity.id
_entity.type
_entity.pdbx_description
1 polymer ?
#
loop_
_entity_poly.entity_id
_entity_poly.type
_entity_poly.pdbx_seq_one_letter_code
_entity_poly.pdbx_strand_id
1 'polypeptide(L)'
;MPRKTNTTEHLDVLERRLQEALDLVRDAKRAEQTATRWMGTSAEIGTCLAAGRDALSGVRQEILGGARTAVLAYLRQRVGQPVTPGALEGVSGIEEWTRRVRELRGLGWEIEALGSGPARSYRLRADRLDESVVDDDTLIAKITGGRPKDRLIEYLFNVAPWPVAAVRLERVARTATWQRDLQELIDEGWLIQTHEDDADIPPGFYRLARLED
;
A
#
# COMPACT_ATOMS: atom_id res chain seq x y z
N MET A 1 -19.79 12.36 -4.98
CA MET A 1 -18.77 13.28 -4.40
C MET A 1 -18.88 13.27 -2.88
N PRO A 2 -18.11 12.39 -2.21
CA PRO A 2 -17.41 12.74 -0.96
C PRO A 2 -16.12 11.90 -0.76
N ARG A 3 -14.93 12.40 -1.13
CA ARG A 3 -13.63 11.72 -0.82
C ARG A 3 -12.45 12.64 -0.55
N LYS A 4 -12.47 13.86 -1.10
CA LYS A 4 -11.49 14.90 -0.72
C LYS A 4 -11.50 15.12 0.79
N THR A 5 -12.67 15.05 1.44
CA THR A 5 -12.84 15.30 2.87
C THR A 5 -12.05 14.33 3.76
N ASN A 6 -12.17 13.01 3.59
CA ASN A 6 -11.48 12.03 4.46
C ASN A 6 -9.94 12.08 4.30
N THR A 7 -9.44 12.27 3.07
CA THR A 7 -8.00 12.36 2.85
C THR A 7 -7.45 13.63 3.50
N THR A 8 -8.14 14.76 3.34
CA THR A 8 -7.78 16.02 4.03
C THR A 8 -7.83 15.85 5.54
N GLU A 9 -8.87 15.22 6.10
CA GLU A 9 -8.95 14.96 7.54
C GLU A 9 -7.76 14.15 8.06
N HIS A 10 -7.35 13.09 7.36
CA HIS A 10 -6.16 12.33 7.75
C HIS A 10 -4.88 13.15 7.64
N LEU A 11 -4.75 14.00 6.62
CA LEU A 11 -3.61 14.92 6.49
C LEU A 11 -3.57 15.96 7.62
N ASP A 12 -4.72 16.52 8.00
CA ASP A 12 -4.83 17.46 9.11
C ASP A 12 -4.45 16.79 10.45
N VAL A 13 -4.86 15.54 10.66
CA VAL A 13 -4.44 14.76 11.82
C VAL A 13 -2.93 14.53 11.78
N LEU A 14 -2.37 14.14 10.64
CA LEU A 14 -0.92 13.91 10.49
C LEU A 14 -0.13 15.18 10.81
N GLU A 15 -0.51 16.32 10.23
CA GLU A 15 0.13 17.62 10.47
C GLU A 15 0.11 17.96 11.96
N ARG A 16 -1.06 17.90 12.60
CA ARG A 16 -1.21 18.20 14.01
C ARG A 16 -0.33 17.30 14.88
N ARG A 17 -0.30 15.98 14.63
CA ARG A 17 0.50 15.03 15.44
C ARG A 17 2.00 15.25 15.28
N LEU A 18 2.45 15.59 14.08
CA LEU A 18 3.85 15.94 13.84
C LEU A 18 4.23 17.25 14.53
N GLN A 19 3.32 18.24 14.55
CA GLN A 19 3.53 19.51 15.25
C GLN A 19 3.60 19.30 16.78
N GLU A 20 2.70 18.52 17.36
CA GLU A 20 2.74 18.15 18.79
C GLU A 20 4.06 17.46 19.16
N ALA A 21 4.52 16.49 18.35
CA ALA A 21 5.81 15.83 18.56
C ALA A 21 6.99 16.81 18.48
N LEU A 22 6.96 17.75 17.54
CA LEU A 22 8.00 18.77 17.39
C LEU A 22 8.04 19.73 18.59
N ASP A 23 6.88 20.12 19.12
CA ASP A 23 6.80 20.99 20.28
C ASP A 23 7.31 20.29 21.55
N LEU A 24 7.00 19.01 21.74
CA LEU A 24 7.60 18.19 22.82
C LEU A 24 9.14 18.15 22.73
N VAL A 25 9.69 18.01 21.52
CA VAL A 25 11.15 18.03 21.30
C VAL A 25 11.74 19.41 21.60
N ARG A 26 11.03 20.49 21.26
CA ARG A 26 11.47 21.87 21.54
C ARG A 26 11.42 22.21 23.04
N ASP A 27 10.38 21.75 23.72
CA ASP A 27 10.13 21.97 25.15
C ASP A 27 11.00 21.11 26.07
N ALA A 28 11.50 19.99 25.54
CA ALA A 28 12.62 19.24 26.09
C ALA A 28 13.91 20.08 25.99
N LYS A 29 13.93 21.24 26.64
CA LYS A 29 15.08 22.15 26.75
C LYS A 29 16.33 21.31 26.98
N ARG A 30 17.36 21.51 26.14
CA ARG A 30 18.62 20.74 26.13
C ARG A 30 19.43 20.83 27.44
N ALA A 31 18.93 21.54 28.45
CA ALA A 31 19.56 21.72 29.75
C ALA A 31 19.01 20.68 30.75
N GLU A 32 19.93 19.90 31.32
CA GLU A 32 19.75 18.90 32.38
C GLU A 32 18.55 17.95 32.20
N GLN A 33 18.64 17.12 31.17
CA GLN A 33 17.78 15.95 31.02
C GLN A 33 18.10 14.92 32.12
N THR A 34 17.11 14.62 32.96
CA THR A 34 17.16 13.46 33.86
C THR A 34 16.53 12.25 33.18
N ALA A 35 16.91 11.03 33.58
CA ALA A 35 16.35 9.80 33.01
C ALA A 35 14.80 9.76 33.10
N THR A 36 14.24 10.14 34.25
CA THR A 36 12.79 10.17 34.46
C THR A 36 12.08 11.14 33.53
N ARG A 37 12.64 12.34 33.35
CA ARG A 37 12.07 13.34 32.44
C ARG A 37 12.12 12.85 31.00
N TRP A 38 13.26 12.31 30.58
CA TRP A 38 13.43 11.78 29.23
C TRP A 38 12.45 10.63 28.95
N MET A 39 12.26 9.70 29.89
CA MET A 39 11.28 8.61 29.71
C MET A 39 9.87 9.15 29.44
N GLY A 40 9.41 10.12 30.24
CA GLY A 40 8.10 10.76 30.02
C GLY A 40 7.99 11.42 28.65
N THR A 41 8.96 12.29 28.32
CA THR A 41 8.99 12.97 27.01
C THR A 41 9.04 11.97 25.84
N SER A 42 9.86 10.93 25.93
CA SER A 42 9.99 9.92 24.86
C SER A 42 8.71 9.11 24.65
N ALA A 43 7.95 8.84 25.72
CA ALA A 43 6.67 8.14 25.64
C ALA A 43 5.59 9.02 24.98
N GLU A 44 5.55 10.32 25.31
CA GLU A 44 4.63 11.27 24.67
C GLU A 44 4.96 11.44 23.18
N ILE A 45 6.23 11.61 22.82
CA ILE A 45 6.68 11.63 21.42
C ILE A 45 6.27 10.34 20.71
N GLY A 46 6.50 9.18 21.33
CA GLY A 46 6.12 7.88 20.77
C GLY A 46 4.62 7.77 20.49
N THR A 47 3.78 8.33 21.37
CA THR A 47 2.33 8.38 21.18
C THR A 47 1.93 9.27 20.00
N CYS A 48 2.54 10.45 19.87
CA CYS A 48 2.32 11.33 18.71
C CYS A 48 2.75 10.66 17.40
N LEU A 49 3.90 9.98 17.38
CA LEU A 49 4.39 9.26 16.19
C LEU A 49 3.49 8.08 15.82
N ALA A 50 2.98 7.33 16.80
CA ALA A 50 2.02 6.26 16.54
C ALA A 50 0.72 6.79 15.91
N ALA A 51 0.15 7.86 16.47
CA ALA A 51 -1.03 8.50 15.89
C ALA A 51 -0.76 9.11 14.49
N GLY A 52 0.46 9.60 14.25
CA GLY A 52 0.90 10.02 12.92
C GLY A 52 0.95 8.87 11.92
N ARG A 53 1.44 7.69 12.32
CA ARG A 53 1.38 6.47 11.48
C ARG A 53 -0.05 6.03 11.19
N ASP A 54 -0.96 6.12 12.16
CA ASP A 54 -2.38 5.82 11.92
C ASP A 54 -2.98 6.77 10.87
N ALA A 55 -2.63 8.06 10.92
CA ALA A 55 -3.05 9.04 9.93
C ALA A 55 -2.46 8.76 8.53
N LEU A 56 -1.17 8.41 8.45
CA LEU A 56 -0.53 7.95 7.21
C LEU A 56 -1.25 6.70 6.65
N SER A 57 -1.59 5.75 7.51
CA SER A 57 -2.34 4.55 7.16
C SER A 57 -3.72 4.89 6.62
N GLY A 58 -4.40 5.89 7.19
CA GLY A 58 -5.69 6.41 6.70
C GLY A 58 -5.58 7.01 5.31
N VAL A 59 -4.60 7.90 5.07
CA VAL A 59 -4.34 8.46 3.73
C VAL A 59 -4.06 7.34 2.72
N ARG A 60 -3.16 6.41 3.05
CA ARG A 60 -2.84 5.26 2.21
C ARG A 60 -4.09 4.44 1.88
N GLN A 61 -4.95 4.18 2.87
CA GLN A 61 -6.17 3.39 2.68
C GLN A 61 -7.15 4.06 1.72
N GLU A 62 -7.28 5.38 1.75
CA GLU A 62 -8.19 6.09 0.85
C GLU A 62 -7.66 6.17 -0.59
N ILE A 63 -6.34 6.29 -0.77
CA ILE A 63 -5.72 6.44 -2.10
C ILE A 63 -5.37 5.09 -2.74
N LEU A 64 -4.66 4.22 -2.02
CA LEU A 64 -4.05 2.99 -2.54
C LEU A 64 -4.65 1.71 -1.96
N GLY A 65 -5.50 1.83 -0.93
CA GLY A 65 -6.04 0.70 -0.19
C GLY A 65 -5.02 0.07 0.75
N GLY A 66 -4.93 -1.26 0.71
CA GLY A 66 -4.22 -2.06 1.72
C GLY A 66 -2.70 -1.85 1.76
N ALA A 67 -2.11 -2.07 2.94
CA ALA A 67 -0.66 -1.97 3.15
C ALA A 67 0.18 -2.85 2.21
N ARG A 68 -0.30 -4.06 1.86
CA ARG A 68 0.35 -4.95 0.89
C ARG A 68 0.42 -4.32 -0.50
N THR A 69 -0.70 -3.75 -0.95
CA THR A 69 -0.81 -3.03 -2.23
C THR A 69 0.18 -1.87 -2.28
N ALA A 70 0.23 -1.06 -1.23
CA ALA A 70 1.15 0.08 -1.16
C ALA A 70 2.63 -0.36 -1.20
N VAL A 71 2.99 -1.42 -0.46
CA VAL A 71 4.35 -1.99 -0.50
C VAL A 71 4.72 -2.46 -1.90
N LEU A 72 3.83 -3.19 -2.58
CA LEU A 72 4.08 -3.67 -3.93
C LEU A 72 4.21 -2.51 -4.92
N ALA A 73 3.27 -1.56 -4.90
CA ALA A 73 3.30 -0.38 -5.78
C ALA A 73 4.63 0.39 -5.63
N TYR A 74 5.07 0.62 -4.40
CA TYR A 74 6.33 1.32 -4.12
C TYR A 74 7.56 0.56 -4.63
N LEU A 75 7.58 -0.76 -4.49
CA LEU A 75 8.64 -1.63 -5.01
C LEU A 75 8.66 -1.68 -6.54
N ARG A 76 7.49 -1.69 -7.20
CA ARG A 76 7.36 -1.71 -8.67
C ARG A 76 7.89 -0.44 -9.34
N GLN A 77 7.75 0.71 -8.69
CA GLN A 77 8.39 1.97 -9.12
C GLN A 77 9.93 1.95 -8.92
N ARG A 78 10.46 0.97 -8.20
CA ARG A 78 11.87 0.89 -7.77
C ARG A 78 12.48 -0.46 -8.10
N VAL A 79 12.05 -1.07 -9.20
CA VAL A 79 12.60 -2.35 -9.67
C VAL A 79 14.11 -2.24 -9.80
N GLY A 80 14.82 -3.24 -9.28
CA GLY A 80 16.29 -3.24 -9.27
C GLY A 80 16.94 -2.36 -8.19
N GLN A 81 16.18 -1.54 -7.45
CA GLN A 81 16.73 -0.63 -6.44
C GLN A 81 16.51 -1.15 -5.00
N PRO A 82 17.49 -1.01 -4.09
CA PRO A 82 17.29 -1.27 -2.67
C PRO A 82 16.29 -0.29 -2.05
N VAL A 83 15.32 -0.83 -1.31
CA VAL A 83 14.35 -0.10 -0.50
C VAL A 83 14.60 -0.39 0.98
N THR A 84 14.69 0.67 1.78
CA THR A 84 15.00 0.57 3.21
C THR A 84 13.79 0.11 4.04
N PRO A 85 14.01 -0.50 5.22
CA PRO A 85 12.94 -0.80 6.18
C PRO A 85 12.04 0.39 6.51
N GLY A 86 12.62 1.56 6.78
CA GLY A 86 11.85 2.76 7.12
C GLY A 86 10.98 3.26 5.98
N ALA A 87 11.42 3.12 4.72
CA ALA A 87 10.58 3.42 3.57
C ALA A 87 9.39 2.44 3.48
N LEU A 88 9.63 1.14 3.68
CA LEU A 88 8.56 0.13 3.68
C LEU A 88 7.55 0.34 4.81
N GLU A 89 8.03 0.68 6.01
CA GLU A 89 7.17 1.04 7.14
C GLU A 89 6.33 2.27 6.80
N GLY A 90 6.96 3.35 6.31
CA GLY A 90 6.28 4.59 5.94
C GLY A 90 5.19 4.40 4.87
N VAL A 91 5.50 3.70 3.77
CA VAL A 91 4.53 3.47 2.68
C VAL A 91 3.41 2.52 3.10
N SER A 92 3.73 1.52 3.92
CA SER A 92 2.75 0.56 4.42
C SER A 92 1.89 1.14 5.52
N GLY A 93 2.34 2.19 6.22
CA GLY A 93 1.68 2.78 7.39
C GLY A 93 1.54 1.82 8.58
N ILE A 94 2.29 0.72 8.63
CA ILE A 94 2.21 -0.31 9.69
C ILE A 94 3.60 -0.85 10.04
N GLU A 95 3.77 -1.33 11.27
CA GLU A 95 5.04 -1.92 11.72
C GLU A 95 5.25 -3.33 11.14
N GLU A 96 4.17 -4.08 10.89
CA GLU A 96 4.22 -5.44 10.36
C GLU A 96 4.43 -5.52 8.84
N TRP A 97 5.04 -4.51 8.22
CA TRP A 97 5.33 -4.47 6.78
C TRP A 97 6.16 -5.67 6.31
N THR A 98 7.03 -6.23 7.16
CA THR A 98 7.81 -7.44 6.82
C THR A 98 6.90 -8.62 6.53
N ARG A 99 5.75 -8.73 7.20
CA ARG A 99 4.74 -9.74 6.90
C ARG A 99 4.18 -9.55 5.48
N ARG A 100 3.95 -8.30 5.05
CA ARG A 100 3.45 -7.98 3.71
C ARG A 100 4.45 -8.36 2.62
N VAL A 101 5.74 -8.14 2.85
CA VAL A 101 6.80 -8.61 1.95
C VAL A 101 6.79 -10.14 1.83
N ARG A 102 6.61 -10.87 2.94
CA ARG A 102 6.52 -12.35 2.91
C ARG A 102 5.28 -12.83 2.15
N GLU A 103 4.14 -12.15 2.36
CA GLU A 103 2.90 -12.44 1.63
C GLU A 103 3.09 -12.26 0.12
N LEU A 104 3.74 -11.16 -0.32
CA LEU A 104 4.05 -10.90 -1.74
C LEU A 104 4.98 -11.97 -2.32
N ARG A 105 6.03 -12.38 -1.60
CA ARG A 105 6.88 -13.51 -2.02
C ARG A 105 6.09 -14.81 -2.19
N GLY A 106 5.18 -15.08 -1.26
CA GLY A 106 4.28 -16.24 -1.33
C GLY A 106 3.21 -16.13 -2.42
N LEU A 107 3.13 -15.00 -3.12
CA LEU A 107 2.35 -14.83 -4.35
C LEU A 107 3.23 -14.92 -5.60
N GLY A 108 4.54 -15.13 -5.49
CA GLY A 108 5.43 -15.24 -6.65
C GLY A 108 6.17 -13.94 -7.01
N TRP A 109 6.08 -12.88 -6.21
CA TRP A 109 6.91 -11.70 -6.41
C TRP A 109 8.37 -11.96 -5.99
N GLU A 110 9.31 -11.76 -6.91
CA GLU A 110 10.75 -11.93 -6.68
C GLU A 110 11.36 -10.75 -5.89
N ILE A 111 11.04 -10.68 -4.61
CA ILE A 111 11.59 -9.68 -3.70
C ILE A 111 12.81 -10.28 -3.01
N GLU A 112 14.01 -9.74 -3.20
CA GLU A 112 15.22 -10.15 -2.48
C GLU A 112 15.44 -9.31 -1.21
N ALA A 113 16.06 -9.91 -0.20
CA ALA A 113 16.54 -9.18 0.98
C ALA A 113 18.05 -8.95 0.80
N LEU A 114 18.50 -7.74 1.08
CA LEU A 114 19.86 -7.27 0.89
C LEU A 114 20.49 -6.99 2.25
N GLY A 115 21.53 -7.74 2.58
CA GLY A 115 22.21 -7.68 3.88
C GLY A 115 21.50 -8.50 4.96
N SER A 116 21.89 -8.27 6.22
CA SER A 116 21.48 -9.06 7.38
C SER A 116 20.95 -8.18 8.50
N GLY A 117 20.12 -8.76 9.37
CA GLY A 117 19.58 -8.05 10.53
C GLY A 117 18.40 -7.13 10.22
N PRO A 118 17.98 -6.30 11.19
CA PRO A 118 16.77 -5.47 11.11
C PRO A 118 16.88 -4.31 10.10
N ALA A 119 18.11 -3.87 9.78
CA ALA A 119 18.36 -2.80 8.83
C ALA A 119 18.44 -3.28 7.37
N ARG A 120 18.19 -4.57 7.10
CA ARG A 120 18.30 -5.12 5.74
C ARG A 120 17.33 -4.44 4.78
N SER A 121 17.81 -4.11 3.60
CA SER A 121 16.98 -3.53 2.54
C SER A 121 16.29 -4.64 1.72
N TYR A 122 15.31 -4.27 0.91
CA TYR A 122 14.60 -5.19 0.03
C TYR A 122 14.63 -4.65 -1.39
N ARG A 123 14.64 -5.53 -2.38
CA ARG A 123 14.62 -5.14 -3.80
C ARG A 123 13.67 -6.04 -4.55
N LEU A 124 12.81 -5.47 -5.38
CA LEU A 124 12.08 -6.25 -6.36
C LEU A 124 12.99 -6.48 -7.58
N ARG A 125 13.20 -7.74 -7.96
CA ARG A 125 14.12 -8.10 -9.05
C ARG A 125 13.57 -7.71 -10.42
N ALA A 126 12.30 -7.97 -10.66
CA ALA A 126 11.61 -7.66 -11.89
C ALA A 126 10.16 -7.27 -11.60
N ASP A 127 9.59 -6.39 -12.42
CA ASP A 127 8.16 -6.11 -12.43
C ASP A 127 7.39 -7.22 -13.17
N ARG A 128 7.48 -8.43 -12.63
CA ARG A 128 6.82 -9.61 -13.15
C ARG A 128 6.44 -10.53 -12.00
N LEU A 129 5.19 -10.97 -12.01
CA LEU A 129 4.72 -12.04 -11.15
C LEU A 129 5.11 -13.39 -11.76
N ASP A 130 5.48 -14.37 -10.95
CA ASP A 130 5.64 -15.74 -11.45
C ASP A 130 4.26 -16.40 -11.61
N GLU A 131 3.85 -16.59 -12.86
CA GLU A 131 2.54 -17.17 -13.23
C GLU A 131 2.36 -18.58 -12.69
N SER A 132 3.44 -19.34 -12.54
CA SER A 132 3.40 -20.72 -12.05
C SER A 132 3.09 -20.83 -10.55
N VAL A 133 3.24 -19.73 -9.81
CA VAL A 133 3.10 -19.67 -8.35
C VAL A 133 1.73 -19.14 -7.92
N VAL A 134 0.96 -18.55 -8.85
CA VAL A 134 -0.35 -17.99 -8.54
C VAL A 134 -1.45 -18.98 -8.83
N ASP A 135 -1.83 -19.72 -7.78
CA ASP A 135 -3.20 -20.23 -7.71
C ASP A 135 -4.15 -19.05 -7.48
N ASP A 136 -4.95 -18.74 -8.50
CA ASP A 136 -5.91 -17.63 -8.50
C ASP A 136 -6.89 -17.68 -7.34
N ASP A 137 -7.33 -18.86 -6.92
CA ASP A 137 -8.26 -18.99 -5.80
C ASP A 137 -7.56 -18.67 -4.47
N THR A 138 -6.32 -19.11 -4.32
CA THR A 138 -5.46 -18.74 -3.19
C THR A 138 -5.20 -17.23 -3.15
N LEU A 139 -4.98 -16.57 -4.30
CA LEU A 139 -4.80 -15.12 -4.36
C LEU A 139 -6.08 -14.40 -3.95
N ILE A 140 -7.24 -14.75 -4.52
CA ILE A 140 -8.54 -14.14 -4.21
C ILE A 140 -8.86 -14.29 -2.72
N ALA A 141 -8.57 -15.45 -2.11
CA ALA A 141 -8.77 -15.69 -0.69
C ALA A 141 -7.92 -14.77 0.21
N LYS A 142 -6.74 -14.33 -0.28
CA LYS A 142 -5.85 -13.41 0.42
C LYS A 142 -6.18 -11.93 0.18
N ILE A 143 -7.17 -11.59 -0.65
CA ILE A 143 -7.62 -10.20 -0.85
C ILE A 143 -8.44 -9.75 0.36
N THR A 144 -8.04 -8.63 0.96
CA THR A 144 -8.61 -8.17 2.25
C THR A 144 -9.24 -6.78 2.18
N GLY A 145 -9.20 -6.11 1.02
CA GLY A 145 -9.84 -4.81 0.80
C GLY A 145 -11.26 -4.72 1.39
N GLY A 146 -11.53 -3.67 2.16
CA GLY A 146 -12.80 -3.48 2.85
C GLY A 146 -13.96 -3.24 1.89
N ARG A 147 -13.79 -2.34 0.92
CA ARG A 147 -14.78 -2.01 -0.11
C ARG A 147 -14.55 -2.84 -1.39
N PRO A 148 -15.55 -3.03 -2.26
CA PRO A 148 -15.36 -3.76 -3.52
C PRO A 148 -14.24 -3.17 -4.38
N LYS A 149 -14.19 -1.84 -4.56
CA LYS A 149 -13.09 -1.17 -5.28
C LYS A 149 -11.71 -1.45 -4.69
N ASP A 150 -11.59 -1.49 -3.35
CA ASP A 150 -10.30 -1.74 -2.67
C ASP A 150 -9.82 -3.17 -2.96
N ARG A 151 -10.75 -4.14 -3.06
CA ARG A 151 -10.44 -5.52 -3.45
C ARG A 151 -10.06 -5.63 -4.92
N LEU A 152 -10.79 -4.93 -5.79
CA LEU A 152 -10.50 -4.91 -7.22
C LEU A 152 -9.09 -4.38 -7.49
N ILE A 153 -8.75 -3.22 -6.91
CA ILE A 153 -7.43 -2.64 -7.12
C ILE A 153 -6.33 -3.49 -6.49
N GLU A 154 -6.55 -4.03 -5.27
CA GLU A 154 -5.61 -4.96 -4.65
C GLU A 154 -5.37 -6.19 -5.53
N TYR A 155 -6.43 -6.81 -6.08
CA TYR A 155 -6.29 -7.97 -6.95
C TYR A 155 -5.56 -7.62 -8.25
N LEU A 156 -6.00 -6.57 -8.96
CA LEU A 156 -5.42 -6.12 -10.22
C LEU A 156 -3.93 -5.79 -10.08
N PHE A 157 -3.52 -5.15 -8.97
CA PHE A 157 -2.10 -4.89 -8.69
C PHE A 157 -1.28 -6.15 -8.56
N ASN A 158 -1.83 -7.19 -7.93
CA ASN A 158 -1.11 -8.43 -7.68
C ASN A 158 -0.94 -9.24 -8.97
N VAL A 159 -1.90 -9.21 -9.90
CA VAL A 159 -1.84 -9.98 -11.17
C VAL A 159 -1.31 -9.18 -12.35
N ALA A 160 -1.16 -7.87 -12.23
CA ALA A 160 -0.60 -7.05 -13.30
C ALA A 160 0.83 -7.50 -13.66
N PRO A 161 1.18 -7.56 -14.96
CA PRO A 161 0.47 -6.95 -16.09
C PRO A 161 -0.48 -7.92 -16.82
N TRP A 162 -1.03 -8.95 -16.20
CA TRP A 162 -1.89 -9.90 -16.93
C TRP A 162 -3.35 -9.44 -17.01
N PRO A 163 -4.01 -9.62 -18.17
CA PRO A 163 -5.43 -9.35 -18.31
C PRO A 163 -6.27 -10.37 -17.52
N VAL A 164 -7.36 -9.89 -16.93
CA VAL A 164 -8.24 -10.64 -16.03
C VAL A 164 -9.67 -10.62 -16.57
N ALA A 165 -10.31 -11.79 -16.64
CA ALA A 165 -11.71 -11.91 -17.07
C ALA A 165 -12.70 -11.24 -16.09
N ALA A 166 -13.76 -10.62 -16.63
CA ALA A 166 -14.86 -10.00 -15.88
C ALA A 166 -15.42 -10.86 -14.74
N VAL A 167 -15.70 -12.14 -15.01
CA VAL A 167 -16.24 -13.10 -14.02
C VAL A 167 -15.36 -13.22 -12.78
N ARG A 168 -14.06 -13.00 -12.92
CA ARG A 168 -13.12 -13.05 -11.81
C ARG A 168 -13.13 -11.76 -10.99
N LEU A 169 -13.21 -10.61 -11.64
CA LEU A 169 -13.37 -9.32 -10.97
C LEU A 169 -14.67 -9.28 -10.16
N GLU A 170 -15.76 -9.84 -10.68
CA GLU A 170 -17.00 -10.02 -9.94
C GLU A 170 -16.79 -10.84 -8.65
N ARG A 171 -16.07 -11.96 -8.76
CA ARG A 171 -15.75 -12.85 -7.64
C ARG A 171 -14.89 -12.16 -6.58
N VAL A 172 -13.92 -11.34 -7.00
CA VAL A 172 -13.08 -10.50 -6.13
C VAL A 172 -13.90 -9.40 -5.45
N ALA A 173 -14.75 -8.72 -6.20
CA ALA A 173 -15.58 -7.62 -5.71
C ALA A 173 -16.68 -8.11 -4.77
N ARG A 174 -17.11 -9.37 -4.86
CA ARG A 174 -18.16 -9.97 -4.02
C ARG A 174 -19.48 -9.19 -4.09
N THR A 175 -19.76 -8.58 -5.24
CA THR A 175 -20.99 -7.82 -5.51
C THR A 175 -21.29 -7.87 -7.01
N ALA A 176 -22.57 -7.87 -7.37
CA ALA A 176 -23.02 -7.84 -8.76
C ALA A 176 -22.83 -6.46 -9.42
N THR A 177 -22.58 -5.41 -8.64
CA THR A 177 -22.42 -4.02 -9.14
C THR A 177 -20.96 -3.60 -9.31
N TRP A 178 -20.04 -4.56 -9.39
CA TRP A 178 -18.59 -4.32 -9.35
C TRP A 178 -18.07 -3.44 -10.49
N GLN A 179 -18.77 -3.38 -11.63
CA GLN A 179 -18.42 -2.51 -12.75
C GLN A 179 -18.47 -1.03 -12.36
N ARG A 180 -19.39 -0.66 -11.45
CA ARG A 180 -19.46 0.71 -10.92
C ARG A 180 -18.24 1.03 -10.06
N ASP A 181 -17.82 0.09 -9.22
CA ASP A 181 -16.61 0.20 -8.40
C ASP A 181 -15.33 0.26 -9.28
N LEU A 182 -15.31 -0.49 -10.38
CA LEU A 182 -14.21 -0.44 -11.35
C LEU A 182 -14.17 0.89 -12.11
N GLN A 183 -15.32 1.38 -12.58
CA GLN A 183 -15.42 2.68 -13.25
C GLN A 183 -15.01 3.80 -12.30
N GLU A 184 -15.38 3.71 -11.03
CA GLU A 184 -14.96 4.66 -10.01
C GLU A 184 -13.43 4.69 -9.85
N LEU A 185 -12.75 3.54 -9.94
CA LEU A 185 -11.28 3.51 -9.95
C LEU A 185 -10.72 4.22 -11.20
N ILE A 186 -11.29 3.99 -12.38
CA ILE A 186 -10.87 4.65 -13.63
C ILE A 186 -11.06 6.17 -13.52
N ASP A 187 -12.21 6.61 -13.00
CA ASP A 187 -12.51 8.03 -12.78
C ASP A 187 -11.57 8.67 -11.74
N GLU A 188 -11.02 7.87 -10.82
CA GLU A 188 -9.97 8.27 -9.87
C GLU A 188 -8.57 8.31 -10.50
N GLY A 189 -8.43 7.93 -11.78
CA GLY A 189 -7.17 7.96 -12.53
C GLY A 189 -6.40 6.65 -12.52
N TRP A 190 -7.00 5.54 -12.04
CA TRP A 190 -6.38 4.23 -12.18
C TRP A 190 -6.37 3.79 -13.64
N LEU A 191 -5.18 3.44 -14.15
CA LEU A 191 -4.97 3.01 -15.54
C LEU A 191 -5.44 1.56 -15.76
N ILE A 192 -6.74 1.33 -15.68
CA ILE A 192 -7.36 0.02 -15.94
C ILE A 192 -7.81 -0.01 -17.40
N GLN A 193 -7.13 -0.80 -18.21
CA GLN A 193 -7.35 -0.95 -19.64
C GLN A 193 -8.29 -2.12 -19.95
N THR A 194 -9.04 -1.95 -21.03
CA THR A 194 -9.91 -2.95 -21.66
C THR A 194 -9.45 -3.24 -23.08
N HIS A 195 -10.13 -4.14 -23.79
CA HIS A 195 -9.89 -4.41 -25.21
C HIS A 195 -9.97 -3.16 -26.10
N GLU A 196 -10.78 -2.16 -25.71
CA GLU A 196 -10.92 -0.92 -26.47
C GLU A 196 -9.66 -0.04 -26.36
N ASP A 197 -8.93 -0.15 -25.25
CA ASP A 197 -7.71 0.60 -24.98
C ASP A 197 -6.46 -0.12 -25.52
N ASP A 198 -6.45 -1.45 -25.49
CA ASP A 198 -5.39 -2.29 -26.01
C ASP A 198 -5.94 -3.59 -26.62
N ALA A 199 -5.73 -3.77 -27.93
CA ALA A 199 -6.17 -4.93 -28.69
C ALA A 199 -5.57 -6.27 -28.22
N ASP A 200 -4.45 -6.23 -27.47
CA ASP A 200 -3.84 -7.42 -26.86
C ASP A 200 -4.64 -7.94 -25.64
N ILE A 201 -5.57 -7.13 -25.11
CA ILE A 201 -6.48 -7.56 -24.05
C ILE A 201 -7.71 -8.22 -24.70
N PRO A 202 -8.07 -9.48 -24.37
CA PRO A 202 -9.27 -10.10 -24.93
C PRO A 202 -10.56 -9.36 -24.56
N PRO A 203 -11.61 -9.37 -25.40
CA PRO A 203 -12.90 -8.80 -25.05
C PRO A 203 -13.46 -9.36 -23.73
N GLY A 204 -13.92 -8.46 -22.84
CA GLY A 204 -14.41 -8.83 -21.51
C GLY A 204 -13.31 -9.07 -20.45
N PHE A 205 -12.05 -8.73 -20.77
CA PHE A 205 -10.93 -8.73 -19.84
C PHE A 205 -10.49 -7.31 -19.50
N TYR A 206 -9.81 -7.19 -18.36
CA TYR A 206 -9.34 -5.93 -17.78
C TYR A 206 -7.90 -6.10 -17.30
N ARG A 207 -7.07 -5.09 -17.49
CA ARG A 207 -5.68 -5.12 -17.03
C ARG A 207 -5.34 -3.79 -16.38
N LEU A 208 -4.72 -3.83 -15.20
CA LEU A 208 -4.05 -2.64 -14.68
C LEU A 208 -2.76 -2.44 -15.47
N ALA A 209 -2.69 -1.35 -16.22
CA ALA A 209 -1.49 -0.93 -16.91
C ALA A 209 -0.38 -0.65 -15.88
N ARG A 210 0.88 -0.59 -16.35
CA ARG A 210 1.95 -0.10 -15.48
C ARG A 210 1.61 1.32 -15.03
N LEU A 211 1.80 1.59 -13.75
CA LEU A 211 1.85 2.97 -13.27
C LEU A 211 2.99 3.63 -14.04
N GLU A 212 2.66 4.53 -14.96
CA GLU A 212 3.65 5.40 -15.59
C GLU A 212 4.20 6.37 -14.53
N ASP A 213 5.46 6.78 -14.69
CA ASP A 213 6.18 7.70 -13.79
C ASP A 213 5.61 9.12 -13.81
#